data_AF-A0ABD6AGB7-F1
#
_entry.id   AF-A0ABD6AGB7-F1
#
_cell.length_a   1.000
_cell.length_b   1.000
_cell.length_c   1.000
_cell.angle_alpha   90.00
_cell.angle_beta   90.00
_cell.angle_gamma   90.00
#
_symmetry.space_group_name_H-M   'P 1'
#
loop_
_entity.id
_entity.type
_entity.pdbx_description
1 polymer ?
#
loop_
_entity_poly.entity_id
_entity_poly.type
_entity_poly.pdbx_seq_one_letter_code
_entity_poly.pdbx_strand_id
1 'polypeptide(L)'
;MTHELRPLERVRQAVASLLHLPLSAVGLYAERETPRDQYALTLREPYPAVEARLHRLGFVRNLVSSLKFRDYATPPETSVASWARYPEGALGSDSQLHLALFVGPDRSTTDVYAHWEPSWIRHPIRHYRATDVDAEEGVERTRALFEREGIGYAVVPADERVAPEAATEGSRGD
;
A
#
# COMPACT_ATOMS: atom_id res chain seq x y z
N MET A 1 -2.04 -19.97 8.76
CA MET A 1 -1.49 -19.54 10.06
C MET A 1 -1.85 -18.08 10.25
N THR A 2 -2.51 -17.72 11.36
CA THR A 2 -2.81 -16.32 11.70
C THR A 2 -1.51 -15.61 12.00
N HIS A 3 -1.10 -14.68 11.13
CA HIS A 3 0.09 -13.85 11.36
C HIS A 3 -0.06 -13.10 12.68
N GLU A 4 0.82 -13.37 13.66
CA GLU A 4 0.87 -12.55 14.86
C GLU A 4 1.32 -11.14 14.48
N LEU A 5 0.40 -10.19 14.60
CA LEU A 5 0.67 -8.78 14.35
C LEU A 5 1.76 -8.30 15.32
N ARG A 6 2.82 -7.71 14.78
CA ARG A 6 3.91 -7.10 15.55
C ARG A 6 3.41 -5.88 16.32
N PRO A 7 4.13 -5.41 17.35
CA PRO A 7 3.70 -4.28 18.18
C PRO A 7 3.32 -3.01 17.38
N LEU A 8 4.07 -2.70 16.30
CA LEU A 8 3.78 -1.56 15.42
C LEU A 8 2.49 -1.75 14.60
N GLU A 9 2.20 -2.98 14.18
CA GLU A 9 0.98 -3.34 13.46
C GLU A 9 -0.22 -3.29 14.42
N ARG A 10 -0.05 -3.72 15.68
CA ARG A 10 -1.07 -3.56 16.75
C ARG A 10 -1.31 -2.11 17.12
N VAL A 11 -0.26 -1.30 17.24
CA VAL A 11 -0.39 0.15 17.50
C VAL A 11 -1.11 0.83 16.35
N ARG A 12 -0.78 0.48 15.10
CA ARG A 12 -1.52 0.99 13.93
C ARG A 12 -2.98 0.54 13.95
N GLN A 13 -3.26 -0.72 14.26
CA GLN A 13 -4.64 -1.20 14.36
C GLN A 13 -5.40 -0.48 15.48
N ALA A 14 -4.77 -0.22 16.62
CA ALA A 14 -5.37 0.55 17.70
C ALA A 14 -5.62 2.02 17.32
N VAL A 15 -4.67 2.68 16.64
CA VAL A 15 -4.82 4.06 16.15
C VAL A 15 -5.89 4.14 15.06
N ALA A 16 -5.92 3.18 14.14
CA ALA A 16 -6.97 3.05 13.12
C ALA A 16 -8.35 2.87 13.78
N SER A 17 -8.48 2.01 14.79
CA SER A 17 -9.71 1.83 15.56
C SER A 17 -10.09 3.04 16.42
N LEU A 18 -9.13 3.85 16.86
CA LEU A 18 -9.35 5.11 17.59
C LEU A 18 -9.83 6.23 16.66
N LEU A 19 -9.31 6.30 15.44
CA LEU A 19 -9.74 7.23 14.39
C LEU A 19 -11.06 6.79 13.74
N HIS A 20 -11.39 5.49 13.77
CA HIS A 20 -12.65 4.92 13.29
C HIS A 20 -13.86 5.60 13.94
N LEU A 21 -13.89 5.81 15.26
CA LEU A 21 -15.05 6.38 15.93
C LEU A 21 -15.42 7.81 15.49
N PRO A 22 -14.49 8.79 15.52
CA PRO A 22 -14.80 10.16 15.09
C PRO A 22 -14.98 10.28 13.57
N LEU A 23 -14.23 9.52 12.75
CA LEU A 23 -14.34 9.59 11.29
C LEU A 23 -15.55 8.83 10.76
N SER A 24 -15.93 7.66 11.33
CA SER A 24 -17.17 6.96 10.97
C SER A 24 -18.41 7.78 11.35
N ALA A 25 -18.36 8.56 12.44
CA ALA A 25 -19.47 9.42 12.85
C ALA A 25 -19.81 10.54 11.85
N VAL A 26 -18.84 10.95 11.03
CA VAL A 26 -19.04 11.89 9.90
C VAL A 26 -19.15 11.17 8.54
N GLY A 27 -19.28 9.84 8.55
CA GLY A 27 -19.35 9.01 7.34
C GLY A 27 -18.02 8.90 6.58
N LEU A 28 -16.90 9.29 7.22
CA LEU A 28 -15.55 9.44 6.68
C LEU A 28 -14.57 8.30 7.06
N TYR A 29 -15.05 7.12 7.45
CA TYR A 29 -14.19 5.93 7.54
C TYR A 29 -14.86 4.69 6.92
N ALA A 30 -14.18 4.08 5.96
CA ALA A 30 -14.56 2.80 5.36
C ALA A 30 -13.29 1.97 5.22
N GLU A 31 -13.31 0.75 5.76
CA GLU A 31 -12.42 -0.32 5.30
C GLU A 31 -12.69 -0.50 3.79
N ARG A 32 -11.64 -0.51 2.98
CA ARG A 32 -11.79 -0.62 1.52
C ARG A 32 -10.85 -1.67 0.95
N GLU A 33 -11.42 -2.47 0.07
CA GLU A 33 -10.70 -3.40 -0.79
C GLU A 33 -9.75 -2.61 -1.69
N THR A 34 -8.52 -3.10 -1.87
CA THR A 34 -7.58 -2.52 -2.85
C THR A 34 -7.75 -3.28 -4.16
N PRO A 35 -8.40 -2.68 -5.18
CA PRO A 35 -8.61 -3.36 -6.44
C PRO A 35 -7.28 -3.69 -7.14
N ARG A 36 -7.31 -4.76 -7.95
CA ARG A 36 -6.12 -5.37 -8.58
C ARG A 36 -5.39 -4.45 -9.55
N ASP A 37 -6.12 -3.52 -10.16
CA ASP A 37 -5.64 -2.50 -11.09
C ASP A 37 -4.66 -1.50 -10.45
N GLN A 38 -4.70 -1.34 -9.13
CA GLN A 38 -3.76 -0.48 -8.41
C GLN A 38 -2.38 -1.12 -8.23
N TYR A 39 -2.17 -2.40 -8.61
CA TYR A 39 -0.86 -3.02 -8.47
C TYR A 39 0.18 -2.33 -9.37
N ALA A 40 1.17 -1.70 -8.75
CA ALA A 40 2.22 -1.01 -9.47
C ALA A 40 3.41 -1.92 -9.73
N LEU A 41 3.99 -2.50 -8.68
CA LEU A 41 5.26 -3.23 -8.76
C LEU A 41 5.55 -4.02 -7.48
N THR A 42 6.55 -4.87 -7.55
CA THR A 42 7.15 -5.60 -6.43
C THR A 42 8.62 -5.21 -6.30
N LEU A 43 9.02 -4.83 -5.08
CA LEU A 43 10.41 -4.64 -4.71
C LEU A 43 10.95 -5.91 -4.06
N ARG A 44 12.15 -6.35 -4.47
CA ARG A 44 12.92 -7.41 -3.80
C ARG A 44 13.69 -6.85 -2.60
N GLU A 45 12.98 -6.09 -1.78
CA GLU A 45 13.50 -5.45 -0.59
C GLU A 45 12.50 -5.63 0.57
N PRO A 46 12.99 -5.85 1.81
CA PRO A 46 12.12 -5.91 2.97
C PRO A 46 11.56 -4.51 3.30
N TYR A 47 10.36 -4.46 3.86
CA TYR A 47 9.64 -3.23 4.16
C TYR A 47 10.47 -2.10 4.82
N PRO A 48 11.34 -2.33 5.81
CA PRO A 48 12.14 -1.26 6.42
C PRO A 48 13.06 -0.54 5.42
N ALA A 49 13.63 -1.26 4.45
CA ALA A 49 14.46 -0.67 3.40
C ALA A 49 13.62 0.19 2.45
N VAL A 50 12.44 -0.33 2.06
CA VAL A 50 11.46 0.38 1.23
C VAL A 50 10.97 1.65 1.91
N GLU A 51 10.64 1.59 3.19
CA GLU A 51 10.24 2.74 4.01
C GLU A 51 11.31 3.85 3.99
N ALA A 52 12.57 3.48 4.24
CA ALA A 52 13.66 4.45 4.20
C ALA A 52 13.82 5.08 2.80
N ARG A 53 13.57 4.31 1.74
CA ARG A 53 13.61 4.77 0.35
C ARG A 53 12.46 5.74 0.05
N LEU A 54 11.24 5.41 0.44
CA LEU A 54 10.06 6.26 0.24
C LEU A 54 10.23 7.61 0.94
N HIS A 55 10.79 7.65 2.14
CA HIS A 55 11.15 8.90 2.80
C HIS A 55 12.11 9.76 1.97
N ARG A 56 13.16 9.16 1.38
CA ARG A 56 14.10 9.88 0.50
C ARG A 56 13.44 10.40 -0.76
N LEU A 57 12.41 9.72 -1.25
CA LEU A 57 11.60 10.14 -2.41
C LEU A 57 10.55 11.22 -2.07
N GLY A 58 10.49 11.67 -0.82
CA GLY A 58 9.57 12.70 -0.36
C GLY A 58 8.15 12.18 -0.07
N PHE A 59 7.97 10.88 0.11
CA PHE A 59 6.72 10.36 0.66
C PHE A 59 6.65 10.60 2.17
N VAL A 60 5.44 10.85 2.64
CA VAL A 60 5.10 10.92 4.06
C VAL A 60 4.16 9.77 4.40
N ARG A 61 4.30 9.20 5.61
CA ARG A 61 3.33 8.20 6.09
C ARG A 61 1.96 8.86 6.19
N ASN A 62 0.96 8.23 5.58
CA ASN A 62 -0.42 8.63 5.73
C ASN A 62 -1.06 7.83 6.88
N LEU A 63 -1.05 8.42 8.07
CA LEU A 63 -1.60 7.81 9.29
C LEU A 63 -3.13 7.83 9.34
N VAL A 64 -3.79 8.58 8.44
CA VAL A 64 -5.25 8.75 8.40
C VAL A 64 -5.89 7.79 7.39
N SER A 65 -5.09 7.07 6.59
CA SER A 65 -5.62 6.05 5.68
C SER A 65 -6.17 4.85 6.44
N SER A 66 -7.37 4.40 6.05
CA SER A 66 -7.96 3.12 6.44
C SER A 66 -6.94 1.98 6.30
N LEU A 67 -7.04 0.97 7.17
CA LEU A 67 -6.39 -0.32 6.93
C LEU A 67 -6.93 -0.89 5.62
N LYS A 68 -6.03 -1.23 4.68
CA LYS A 68 -6.38 -1.83 3.39
C LYS A 68 -6.10 -3.32 3.44
N PHE A 69 -6.96 -4.12 2.84
CA PHE A 69 -6.79 -5.57 2.72
C PHE A 69 -6.67 -5.96 1.25
N ARG A 70 -5.86 -6.99 0.96
CA ARG A 70 -5.99 -7.74 -0.29
C ARG A 70 -7.13 -8.74 -0.13
N ASP A 71 -8.24 -8.45 -0.79
CA ASP A 71 -9.44 -9.32 -0.85
C ASP A 71 -9.16 -10.66 -1.53
N TYR A 72 -8.17 -10.73 -2.43
CA TYR A 72 -7.79 -11.96 -3.14
C TYR A 72 -6.62 -12.74 -2.52
N ALA A 73 -6.09 -12.31 -1.38
CA ALA A 73 -5.15 -13.11 -0.61
C ALA A 73 -5.93 -14.05 0.33
N THR A 74 -5.46 -15.29 0.51
CA THR A 74 -6.07 -16.23 1.46
C THR A 74 -4.98 -16.83 2.36
N PRO A 75 -4.88 -16.40 3.65
CA PRO A 75 -5.75 -15.44 4.33
C PRO A 75 -5.55 -13.99 3.83
N PRO A 76 -6.51 -13.07 4.04
CA PRO A 76 -6.38 -11.67 3.63
C PRO A 76 -5.14 -11.01 4.23
N GLU A 77 -4.30 -10.41 3.38
CA GLU A 77 -3.13 -9.67 3.82
C GLU A 77 -3.50 -8.21 4.12
N THR A 78 -3.15 -7.74 5.31
CA THR A 78 -3.33 -6.34 5.70
C THR A 78 -2.16 -5.50 5.19
N SER A 79 -2.45 -4.34 4.60
CA SER A 79 -1.43 -3.37 4.21
C SER A 79 -0.59 -2.99 5.43
N VAL A 80 0.73 -3.07 5.31
CA VAL A 80 1.64 -2.70 6.40
C VAL A 80 1.81 -1.19 6.53
N ALA A 81 1.66 -0.45 5.42
CA ALA A 81 1.83 1.00 5.40
C ALA A 81 0.99 1.66 4.30
N SER A 82 0.59 2.92 4.54
CA SER A 82 0.07 3.83 3.52
C SER A 82 0.96 5.06 3.47
N TRP A 83 1.27 5.52 2.26
CA TRP A 83 2.18 6.62 1.99
C TRP A 83 1.57 7.59 1.01
N ALA A 84 1.85 8.88 1.19
CA ALA A 84 1.40 9.93 0.29
C ALA A 84 2.59 10.78 -0.18
N ARG A 85 2.60 11.16 -1.45
CA ARG A 85 3.51 12.15 -2.00
C ARG A 85 2.74 13.26 -2.71
N TYR A 86 3.14 14.50 -2.44
CA TYR A 86 2.55 15.72 -2.98
C TYR A 86 3.57 16.39 -3.91
N PRO A 87 3.42 16.33 -5.24
CA PRO A 87 4.43 16.84 -6.17
C PRO A 87 4.79 18.32 -5.99
N GLU A 88 3.83 19.15 -5.59
CA GLU A 88 3.98 20.59 -5.35
C GLU A 88 4.01 20.93 -3.85
N GLY A 89 4.26 19.93 -3.00
CA GLY A 89 4.18 20.06 -1.55
C GLY A 89 2.74 19.94 -1.01
N ALA A 90 2.64 19.69 0.30
CA ALA A 90 1.41 19.31 1.00
C ALA A 90 0.25 20.31 0.84
N LEU A 91 0.55 21.61 0.85
CA LEU A 91 -0.44 22.68 0.71
C LEU A 91 -0.63 23.15 -0.74
N GLY A 92 0.29 22.80 -1.65
CA GLY A 92 0.23 23.21 -3.06
C GLY A 92 -0.52 22.21 -3.93
N SER A 93 -0.39 20.92 -3.65
CA SER A 93 -0.88 19.86 -4.54
C SER A 93 -2.38 19.60 -4.35
N ASP A 94 -3.17 19.77 -5.41
CA ASP A 94 -4.59 19.39 -5.44
C ASP A 94 -4.80 17.87 -5.48
N SER A 95 -3.77 17.11 -5.89
CA SER A 95 -3.77 15.66 -5.93
C SER A 95 -2.51 15.08 -5.28
N GLN A 96 -2.57 13.80 -4.94
CA GLN A 96 -1.49 13.07 -4.29
C GLN A 96 -1.28 11.70 -4.92
N LEU A 97 -0.02 11.25 -4.92
CA LEU A 97 0.33 9.88 -5.24
C LEU A 97 0.28 9.09 -3.94
N HIS A 98 -0.67 8.17 -3.85
CA HIS A 98 -0.87 7.34 -2.68
C HIS A 98 -0.34 5.94 -2.94
N LEU A 99 0.45 5.39 -2.02
CA LEU A 99 0.92 4.02 -2.04
C LEU A 99 0.35 3.22 -0.87
N ALA A 100 -0.12 2.01 -1.13
CA ALA A 100 -0.38 0.99 -0.13
C ALA A 100 0.65 -0.13 -0.28
N LEU A 101 1.30 -0.49 0.84
CA LEU A 101 2.34 -1.51 0.85
C LEU A 101 1.87 -2.79 1.52
N PHE A 102 2.29 -3.91 0.96
CA PHE A 102 2.08 -5.24 1.51
C PHE A 102 3.40 -6.01 1.48
N VAL A 103 3.61 -6.85 2.47
CA VAL A 103 4.86 -7.60 2.63
C VAL A 103 4.64 -9.02 2.15
N GLY A 104 5.54 -9.53 1.31
CA GLY A 104 5.43 -10.89 0.82
C GLY A 104 5.58 -11.94 1.92
N PRO A 105 5.30 -13.22 1.63
CA PRO A 105 5.19 -14.29 2.63
C PRO A 105 6.41 -14.45 3.54
N ASP A 106 7.61 -14.37 2.97
CA ASP A 106 8.90 -14.48 3.65
C ASP A 106 9.47 -13.12 4.13
N ARG A 107 8.73 -12.04 3.85
CA ARG A 107 9.10 -10.63 4.12
C ARG A 107 10.36 -10.14 3.41
N SER A 108 10.88 -10.88 2.43
CA SER A 108 12.01 -10.44 1.60
C SER A 108 11.57 -9.48 0.49
N THR A 109 10.26 -9.46 0.19
CA THR A 109 9.65 -8.62 -0.84
C THR A 109 8.61 -7.67 -0.26
N THR A 110 8.40 -6.56 -0.97
CA THR A 110 7.35 -5.59 -0.67
C THR A 110 6.63 -5.22 -1.95
N ASP A 111 5.34 -5.48 -1.98
CA ASP A 111 4.48 -5.11 -3.07
C ASP A 111 3.91 -3.70 -2.86
N VAL A 112 3.86 -2.94 -3.95
CA VAL A 112 3.43 -1.55 -3.99
C VAL A 112 2.18 -1.44 -4.83
N TYR A 113 1.13 -0.88 -4.24
CA TYR A 113 -0.10 -0.51 -4.92
C TYR A 113 -0.19 1.00 -4.94
N ALA A 114 -0.61 1.56 -6.06
CA ALA A 114 -0.62 2.99 -6.28
C ALA A 114 -1.94 3.46 -6.86
N HIS A 115 -2.34 4.67 -6.48
CA HIS A 115 -3.35 5.46 -7.18
C HIS A 115 -3.01 6.94 -7.06
N TRP A 116 -3.44 7.68 -8.06
CA TRP A 116 -3.50 9.14 -8.03
C TRP A 116 -4.88 9.56 -7.55
N GLU A 117 -4.95 10.42 -6.54
CA GLU A 117 -6.23 10.80 -5.93
C GLU A 117 -6.21 12.26 -5.47
N PRO A 118 -7.36 12.87 -5.17
CA PRO A 118 -7.41 14.20 -4.58
C PRO A 118 -6.63 14.23 -3.26
N SER A 119 -5.86 15.29 -3.05
CA SER A 119 -5.13 15.52 -1.81
C SER A 119 -6.10 15.63 -0.64
N TRP A 120 -5.97 14.77 0.37
CA TRP A 120 -6.83 14.87 1.56
C TRP A 120 -6.65 16.20 2.31
N ILE A 121 -5.50 16.85 2.16
CA ILE A 121 -5.20 18.14 2.79
C ILE A 121 -6.00 19.28 2.15
N ARG A 122 -6.14 19.27 0.81
CA ARG A 122 -6.85 20.33 0.07
C ARG A 122 -8.31 20.00 -0.22
N HIS A 123 -8.61 18.71 -0.44
CA HIS A 123 -9.91 18.22 -0.88
C HIS A 123 -10.38 17.01 -0.05
N PRO A 124 -10.49 17.12 1.29
CA PRO A 124 -10.79 15.98 2.19
C PRO A 124 -12.09 15.25 1.83
N ILE A 125 -13.13 15.98 1.43
CA ILE A 125 -14.43 15.38 1.06
C ILE A 125 -14.30 14.58 -0.25
N ARG A 126 -13.60 15.09 -1.27
CA ARG A 126 -13.42 14.40 -2.56
C ARG A 126 -12.53 13.17 -2.40
N HIS A 127 -11.44 13.33 -1.66
CA HIS A 127 -10.54 12.25 -1.28
C HIS A 127 -11.33 11.11 -0.61
N TYR A 128 -12.11 11.44 0.42
CA TYR A 128 -12.83 10.41 1.15
C TYR A 128 -13.92 9.72 0.31
N ARG A 129 -14.64 10.49 -0.53
CA ARG A 129 -15.63 9.90 -1.46
C ARG A 129 -14.99 9.03 -2.54
N ALA A 130 -13.67 9.09 -2.71
CA ALA A 130 -12.92 8.45 -3.80
C ALA A 130 -13.51 8.74 -5.18
N THR A 131 -14.07 9.94 -5.36
CA THR A 131 -14.80 10.32 -6.59
C THR A 131 -13.88 10.55 -7.79
N ASP A 132 -12.56 10.59 -7.60
CA ASP A 132 -11.58 10.89 -8.64
C ASP A 132 -10.27 10.09 -8.42
N VAL A 133 -10.41 8.81 -8.08
CA VAL A 133 -9.24 7.92 -7.91
C VAL A 133 -8.86 7.32 -9.25
N ASP A 134 -7.62 7.51 -9.64
CA ASP A 134 -7.05 7.03 -10.89
C ASP A 134 -5.92 6.02 -10.59
N ALA A 135 -6.21 4.73 -10.80
CA ALA A 135 -5.26 3.66 -10.57
C ALA A 135 -4.15 3.65 -11.62
N GLU A 136 -4.50 3.84 -12.90
CA GLU A 136 -3.58 3.79 -14.03
C GLU A 136 -2.52 4.88 -13.90
N GLU A 137 -2.94 6.13 -13.71
CA GLU A 137 -2.04 7.27 -13.49
C GLU A 137 -1.16 7.06 -12.26
N GLY A 138 -1.71 6.45 -11.19
CA GLY A 138 -0.94 6.13 -9.98
C GLY A 138 0.17 5.11 -10.24
N VAL A 139 -0.14 4.05 -10.99
CA VAL A 139 0.82 3.01 -11.37
C VAL A 139 1.91 3.60 -12.26
N GLU A 140 1.54 4.34 -13.30
CA GLU A 140 2.48 4.96 -14.23
C GLU A 140 3.42 5.93 -13.53
N ARG A 141 2.88 6.85 -12.71
CA ARG A 141 3.69 7.80 -11.93
C ARG A 141 4.66 7.10 -10.98
N THR A 142 4.22 6.01 -10.36
CA THR A 142 5.07 5.23 -9.44
C THR A 142 6.23 4.60 -10.18
N ARG A 143 5.97 3.92 -11.30
CA ARG A 143 7.01 3.29 -12.13
C ARG A 143 7.96 4.33 -12.70
N ALA A 144 7.45 5.40 -13.29
CA ALA A 144 8.28 6.48 -13.83
C ALA A 144 9.16 7.16 -12.76
N LEU A 145 8.64 7.35 -11.53
CA LEU A 145 9.43 7.82 -10.41
C LEU A 145 10.55 6.83 -10.06
N PHE A 146 10.26 5.54 -9.98
CA PHE A 146 11.22 4.53 -9.59
C PHE A 146 12.30 4.34 -10.66
N GLU A 147 11.94 4.36 -11.94
CA GLU A 147 12.89 4.31 -13.06
C GLU A 147 13.83 5.51 -13.05
N ARG A 148 13.28 6.72 -12.90
CA ARG A 148 14.09 7.95 -12.83
C ARG A 148 15.12 7.92 -11.71
N GLU A 149 14.77 7.28 -10.59
CA GLU A 149 15.61 7.19 -9.39
C GLU A 149 16.45 5.90 -9.36
N GLY A 150 16.50 5.15 -10.47
CA GLY A 150 17.31 3.94 -10.62
C GLY A 150 16.92 2.81 -9.67
N ILE A 151 15.64 2.70 -9.32
CA ILE A 151 15.11 1.68 -8.40
C ILE A 151 14.69 0.46 -9.20
N GLY A 152 15.38 -0.66 -8.99
CA GLY A 152 14.99 -1.93 -9.59
C GLY A 152 13.70 -2.46 -8.99
N TYR A 153 12.77 -2.90 -9.85
CA TYR A 153 11.52 -3.54 -9.45
C TYR A 153 11.14 -4.64 -10.45
N ALA A 154 10.18 -5.48 -10.05
CA ALA A 154 9.53 -6.44 -10.93
C ALA A 154 8.03 -6.15 -11.04
N VAL A 155 7.41 -6.55 -12.15
CA VAL A 155 5.95 -6.60 -12.31
C VAL A 155 5.57 -8.07 -12.26
N VAL A 156 4.98 -8.49 -11.14
CA VAL A 156 4.73 -9.89 -10.82
C VAL A 156 3.24 -10.21 -10.98
N PRO A 157 2.87 -11.31 -11.66
CA PRO A 157 1.50 -11.80 -11.75
C PRO A 157 0.84 -12.01 -10.37
N ALA A 158 -0.49 -11.92 -10.31
CA ALA A 158 -1.20 -11.94 -9.02
C ALA A 158 -1.08 -13.26 -8.26
N ASP A 159 -1.03 -14.37 -8.98
CA ASP A 159 -0.83 -15.73 -8.48
C ASP A 159 0.55 -15.91 -7.85
N GLU A 160 1.60 -15.35 -8.45
CA GLU A 160 2.96 -15.38 -7.90
C GLU A 160 3.16 -14.47 -6.68
N ARG A 161 2.32 -13.43 -6.51
CA ARG A 161 2.37 -12.50 -5.36
C ARG A 161 1.75 -13.04 -4.07
N VAL A 162 0.87 -14.02 -4.20
CA VAL A 162 0.01 -14.52 -3.10
C VAL A 162 0.34 -15.97 -2.76
N ALA A 163 1.06 -16.69 -3.62
CA ALA A 163 1.37 -18.09 -3.41
C ALA A 163 2.11 -18.30 -2.07
N PRO A 164 1.56 -19.09 -1.14
CA PRO A 164 2.39 -19.68 -0.11
C PRO A 164 3.38 -20.62 -0.80
N GLU A 165 4.61 -20.75 -0.30
CA GLU A 165 5.53 -21.81 -0.71
C GLU A 165 4.83 -23.17 -0.58
N ALA A 166 4.31 -23.67 -1.69
CA ALA A 166 3.78 -25.01 -1.82
C ALA A 166 4.33 -25.62 -3.11
N ALA A 167 5.66 -25.62 -3.25
CA ALA A 167 6.34 -26.35 -4.32
C ALA A 167 7.81 -26.63 -3.99
N THR A 168 8.12 -27.05 -2.76
CA THR A 168 9.41 -27.69 -2.47
C THR A 168 9.23 -28.78 -1.42
N GLU A 169 8.44 -29.81 -1.74
CA GLU A 169 8.72 -31.15 -1.23
C GLU A 169 9.06 -32.03 -2.43
N GLY A 170 10.31 -32.50 -2.40
CA GLY A 170 10.96 -33.13 -3.52
C GLY A 170 10.25 -34.40 -3.99
N SER A 171 10.21 -34.52 -5.31
CA SER A 171 10.39 -35.81 -5.96
C SER A 171 11.66 -36.46 -5.40
N ARG A 172 11.50 -37.32 -4.40
CA ARG A 172 12.40 -38.44 -4.15
C ARG A 172 11.70 -39.66 -4.75
N GLY A 173 12.16 -40.06 -5.93
CA GLY A 173 12.21 -41.47 -6.24
C GLY A 173 13.17 -42.14 -5.25
N ASP A 174 12.73 -43.22 -4.62
CA ASP A 174 12.96 -44.60 -5.06
C ASP A 174 11.97 -45.53 -4.35
#